data_AF-A0A4Y2E234-F1
#
_entry.id   AF-A0A4Y2E234-F1
#
_cell.length_a   1.000
_cell.length_b   1.000
_cell.length_c   1.000
_cell.angle_alpha   90.00
_cell.angle_beta   90.00
_cell.angle_gamma   90.00
#
_symmetry.space_group_name_H-M   'P 1'
#
loop_
_entity.id
_entity.type
_entity.pdbx_description
1 polymer ?
#
loop_
_entity_poly.entity_id
_entity_poly.type
_entity_poly.pdbx_seq_one_letter_code
_entity_poly.pdbx_strand_id
1 'polypeptide(L)'
;MVWRKPNSELEMKNLTPSVKHRGGSQMVSGCMSAVGVGSLHFIDGIMDKYMYLDILKQNLKQSAEKMGILPHYKLYQDNDPNHNVQICRLWALYHCPQVIRAPAQSPDLNPIENIWDHLNNRIRKFKISSKNELREKLMSEWDKIEGNV
;
A
#
# COMPACT_ATOMS: atom_id res chain seq x y z
N MET A 1 3.13 -1.12 39.04
CA MET A 1 2.98 0.34 39.19
C MET A 1 4.34 0.97 38.93
N VAL A 2 4.47 1.87 37.94
CA VAL A 2 5.77 2.50 37.60
C VAL A 2 5.72 3.94 38.09
N TRP A 3 6.55 4.29 39.07
CA TRP A 3 6.68 5.66 39.55
C TRP A 3 7.59 6.45 38.62
N ARG A 4 7.11 7.59 38.10
CA ARG A 4 7.86 8.48 37.20
C ARG A 4 7.58 9.93 37.59
N LYS A 5 8.52 10.83 37.30
CA LYS A 5 8.29 12.27 37.47
C LYS A 5 7.31 12.76 36.38
N PRO A 6 6.37 13.68 36.68
CA PRO A 6 5.51 14.28 35.66
C PRO A 6 6.32 14.84 34.50
N ASN A 7 5.84 14.66 33.25
CA ASN A 7 6.48 15.13 32.02
C ASN A 7 7.81 14.42 31.64
N SER A 8 8.16 13.31 32.30
CA SER A 8 9.34 12.49 31.96
C SER A 8 9.00 11.24 31.15
N GLU A 9 7.76 11.11 30.68
CA GLU A 9 7.23 9.88 30.08
C GLU A 9 7.92 9.50 28.77
N LEU A 10 8.45 10.49 28.04
CA LEU A 10 9.15 10.32 26.76
C LEU A 10 10.69 10.25 26.90
N GLU A 11 11.23 10.34 28.12
CA GLU A 11 12.67 10.16 28.32
C GLU A 11 13.07 8.72 27.99
N MET A 12 14.17 8.55 27.24
CA MET A 12 14.58 7.24 26.72
C MET A 12 14.76 6.15 27.79
N LYS A 13 15.23 6.52 28.99
CA LYS A 13 15.35 5.61 30.15
C LYS A 13 14.01 5.11 30.71
N ASN A 14 12.91 5.78 30.35
CA ASN A 14 11.54 5.47 30.76
C ASN A 14 10.72 4.78 29.65
N LEU A 15 11.34 4.58 28.47
CA LEU A 15 10.76 3.87 27.33
C LEU A 15 11.33 2.45 27.28
N THR A 16 10.46 1.48 27.00
CA THR A 16 10.89 0.12 26.66
C THR A 16 10.85 -0.04 25.13
N PRO A 17 11.89 -0.61 24.51
CA PRO A 17 11.88 -0.87 23.08
C PRO A 17 10.68 -1.74 22.71
N SER A 18 9.91 -1.31 21.70
CA SER A 18 8.80 -2.10 21.16
C SER A 18 8.82 -2.02 19.64
N VAL A 19 8.64 -3.16 18.97
CA VAL A 19 8.60 -3.22 17.51
C VAL A 19 7.29 -2.64 16.94
N LYS A 20 6.17 -2.77 17.68
CA LYS A 20 4.86 -2.22 17.30
C LYS A 20 4.27 -1.41 18.44
N HIS A 21 3.87 -0.19 18.15
CA HIS A 21 3.16 0.68 19.09
C HIS A 21 1.64 0.46 19.00
N ARG A 22 0.91 0.78 20.07
CA ARG A 22 -0.56 0.57 20.15
C ARG A 22 -1.41 1.57 19.33
N GLY A 23 -0.78 2.46 18.55
CA GLY A 23 -1.47 3.47 17.74
C GLY A 23 -2.30 2.91 16.56
N GLY A 24 -2.25 1.59 16.34
CA GLY A 24 -2.93 0.93 15.23
C GLY A 24 -2.17 1.04 13.91
N SER A 25 -2.77 0.51 12.84
CA SER A 25 -2.23 0.54 11.48
C SER A 25 -3.36 0.62 10.46
N GLN A 26 -3.03 1.07 9.25
CA GLN A 26 -3.93 1.05 8.10
C GLN A 26 -3.28 0.25 6.97
N MET A 27 -3.96 -0.81 6.51
CA MET A 27 -3.56 -1.58 5.34
C MET A 27 -4.09 -0.91 4.08
N VAL A 28 -3.28 -0.81 3.04
CA VAL A 28 -3.66 -0.19 1.77
C VAL A 28 -3.20 -1.05 0.60
N SER A 29 -3.92 -0.97 -0.51
CA SER A 29 -3.51 -1.52 -1.80
C SER A 29 -3.54 -0.39 -2.82
N GLY A 30 -2.47 -0.24 -3.60
CA GLY A 30 -2.42 0.73 -4.68
C GLY A 30 -1.65 0.18 -5.87
N CYS A 31 -1.61 0.95 -6.94
CA CYS A 31 -0.85 0.60 -8.14
C CYS A 31 -0.14 1.83 -8.71
N MET A 32 0.87 1.60 -9.53
CA MET A 32 1.62 2.64 -10.22
C MET A 32 1.96 2.22 -11.65
N SER A 33 2.33 3.19 -12.47
CA SER A 33 3.02 2.99 -13.74
C SER A 33 4.10 4.06 -13.90
N ALA A 34 4.83 4.04 -15.01
CA ALA A 34 5.77 5.12 -15.35
C ALA A 34 5.08 6.50 -15.50
N VAL A 35 3.75 6.55 -15.67
CA VAL A 35 2.99 7.81 -15.76
C VAL A 35 2.69 8.39 -14.37
N GLY A 36 2.69 7.57 -13.33
CA GLY A 36 2.35 7.99 -11.97
C GLY A 36 1.54 6.94 -11.21
N VAL A 37 0.85 7.38 -10.16
CA VAL A 37 0.08 6.52 -9.27
C VAL A 37 -1.38 6.36 -9.68
N GLY A 38 -1.90 5.14 -9.54
CA GLY A 38 -3.31 4.80 -9.71
C GLY A 38 -4.15 5.09 -8.47
N SER A 39 -5.24 4.36 -8.31
CA SER A 39 -6.11 4.48 -7.13
C SER A 39 -5.47 3.81 -5.89
N LEU A 40 -5.64 4.44 -4.73
CA LEU A 40 -5.29 3.86 -3.42
C LEU A 40 -6.55 3.37 -2.72
N HIS A 41 -6.59 2.07 -2.41
CA HIS A 41 -7.72 1.41 -1.76
C HIS A 41 -7.38 1.06 -0.31
N PHE A 42 -8.25 1.43 0.62
CA PHE A 42 -8.10 1.08 2.03
C PHE A 42 -8.67 -0.31 2.32
N ILE A 43 -7.90 -1.13 3.03
CA ILE A 43 -8.32 -2.46 3.45
C ILE A 43 -8.63 -2.41 4.95
N ASP A 44 -9.84 -2.85 5.29
CA ASP A 44 -10.25 -3.05 6.68
C ASP A 44 -10.17 -4.52 7.06
N GLY A 45 -9.35 -4.82 8.07
CA GLY A 45 -9.11 -6.18 8.53
C GLY A 45 -7.97 -6.89 7.79
N ILE A 46 -8.06 -8.21 7.70
CA ILE A 46 -7.09 -9.06 7.00
C ILE A 46 -7.61 -9.29 5.59
N MET A 47 -6.77 -9.01 4.59
CA MET A 47 -7.13 -9.24 3.19
C MET A 47 -7.27 -10.74 2.91
N ASP A 48 -8.42 -11.14 2.39
CA ASP A 48 -8.63 -12.47 1.81
C ASP A 48 -8.60 -12.42 0.28
N LYS A 49 -8.68 -13.61 -0.34
CA LYS A 49 -8.68 -13.77 -1.79
C LYS A 49 -9.86 -13.09 -2.50
N TYR A 50 -11.02 -12.98 -1.88
CA TYR A 50 -12.21 -12.39 -2.50
C TYR A 50 -12.14 -10.86 -2.44
N MET A 51 -11.69 -10.31 -1.32
CA MET A 51 -11.37 -8.89 -1.18
C MET A 51 -10.31 -8.47 -2.20
N TYR A 52 -9.25 -9.26 -2.37
CA TYR A 52 -8.22 -8.98 -3.37
C TYR A 52 -8.79 -9.02 -4.81
N LEU A 53 -9.61 -10.01 -5.13
CA LEU A 53 -10.29 -10.08 -6.43
C LEU A 53 -11.17 -8.85 -6.70
N ASP A 54 -11.90 -8.37 -5.69
CA ASP A 54 -12.74 -7.19 -5.82
C ASP A 54 -11.90 -5.91 -5.97
N ILE A 55 -10.80 -5.80 -5.25
CA ILE A 55 -9.81 -4.72 -5.44
C ILE A 55 -9.29 -4.71 -6.87
N LEU A 56 -8.96 -5.87 -7.45
CA LEU A 56 -8.54 -5.97 -8.86
C LEU A 56 -9.62 -5.47 -9.82
N LYS A 57 -10.87 -5.96 -9.66
CA LYS A 57 -12.00 -5.58 -10.51
C LYS A 57 -12.30 -4.09 -10.48
N GLN A 58 -12.24 -3.48 -9.29
CA GLN A 58 -12.59 -2.07 -9.09
C GLN A 58 -11.43 -1.15 -9.49
N ASN A 59 -10.21 -1.44 -9.02
CA ASN A 59 -9.12 -0.48 -9.12
C ASN A 59 -8.31 -0.62 -10.41
N LEU A 60 -8.15 -1.82 -10.98
CA LEU A 60 -7.18 -2.00 -12.06
C LEU A 60 -7.58 -1.23 -13.32
N LYS A 61 -8.82 -1.41 -13.78
CA LYS A 61 -9.34 -0.74 -14.97
C LYS A 61 -9.38 0.78 -14.77
N GLN A 62 -9.93 1.24 -13.64
CA GLN A 62 -10.02 2.67 -13.32
C GLN A 62 -8.64 3.33 -13.25
N SER A 63 -7.64 2.64 -12.67
CA SER A 63 -6.28 3.15 -12.59
C SER A 63 -5.61 3.22 -13.97
N ALA A 64 -5.82 2.21 -14.81
CA ALA A 64 -5.31 2.22 -16.18
C ALA A 64 -5.94 3.32 -17.04
N GLU A 65 -7.25 3.59 -16.85
CA GLU A 65 -7.95 4.72 -17.47
C GLU A 65 -7.40 6.06 -16.96
N LYS A 66 -7.27 6.23 -15.63
CA LYS A 66 -6.70 7.42 -14.99
C LYS A 66 -5.30 7.75 -15.52
N MET A 67 -4.48 6.72 -15.74
CA MET A 67 -3.12 6.87 -16.26
C MET A 67 -3.03 6.93 -17.79
N GLY A 68 -4.15 6.78 -18.51
CA GLY A 68 -4.16 6.81 -19.98
C GLY A 68 -3.38 5.66 -20.64
N ILE A 69 -3.19 4.54 -19.96
CA ILE A 69 -2.39 3.40 -20.45
C ILE A 69 -3.24 2.26 -21.03
N LEU A 70 -4.57 2.41 -21.07
CA LEU A 70 -5.41 1.46 -21.79
C LEU A 70 -5.22 1.59 -23.32
N PRO A 71 -5.29 0.48 -24.07
CA PRO A 71 -5.33 -0.91 -23.61
C PRO A 71 -3.92 -1.52 -23.40
N HIS A 72 -2.85 -0.74 -23.50
CA HIS A 72 -1.47 -1.23 -23.60
C HIS A 72 -0.73 -1.20 -22.24
N TYR A 73 -1.05 -2.13 -21.36
CA TYR A 73 -0.34 -2.30 -20.09
C TYR A 73 -0.03 -3.78 -19.79
N LYS A 74 0.91 -4.00 -18.86
CA LYS A 74 1.23 -5.33 -18.33
C LYS A 74 1.05 -5.29 -16.82
N LEU A 75 0.25 -6.21 -16.27
CA LEU A 75 0.07 -6.33 -14.84
C LEU A 75 1.31 -6.99 -14.23
N TYR A 76 1.94 -6.31 -13.27
CA TYR A 76 2.96 -6.87 -12.38
C TYR A 76 2.39 -6.90 -10.97
N GLN A 77 2.56 -8.03 -10.28
CA GLN A 77 2.17 -8.21 -8.88
C GLN A 77 3.17 -9.18 -8.23
N ASP A 78 3.39 -9.03 -6.93
CA ASP A 78 4.27 -9.91 -6.18
C ASP A 78 3.69 -11.34 -6.07
N ASN A 79 4.45 -12.21 -5.40
CA ASN A 79 4.07 -13.60 -5.24
C ASN A 79 3.22 -13.88 -3.97
N ASP A 80 2.51 -12.90 -3.43
CA ASP A 80 1.63 -13.11 -2.26
C ASP A 80 0.63 -14.27 -2.51
N PRO A 81 0.35 -15.13 -1.50
CA PRO A 81 -0.59 -16.23 -1.66
C PRO A 81 -1.98 -15.83 -2.16
N ASN A 82 -2.49 -14.66 -1.75
CA ASN A 82 -3.78 -14.15 -2.22
C ASN A 82 -3.73 -13.72 -3.69
N HIS A 83 -2.57 -13.28 -4.19
CA HIS A 83 -2.40 -12.93 -5.60
C HIS A 83 -2.28 -14.18 -6.48
N ASN A 84 -1.71 -15.26 -5.92
CA ASN A 84 -1.45 -16.51 -6.61
C ASN A 84 -2.56 -17.56 -6.50
N VAL A 85 -3.64 -17.27 -5.77
CA VAL A 85 -4.82 -18.14 -5.72
C VAL A 85 -5.47 -18.25 -7.10
N GLN A 86 -6.00 -19.43 -7.40
CA GLN A 86 -6.51 -19.77 -8.74
C GLN A 86 -7.53 -18.75 -9.28
N ILE A 87 -8.46 -18.29 -8.44
CA ILE A 87 -9.51 -17.35 -8.87
C ILE A 87 -8.94 -15.99 -9.32
N CYS A 88 -7.94 -15.46 -8.61
CA CYS A 88 -7.31 -14.18 -8.96
C CYS A 88 -6.40 -14.32 -10.19
N ARG A 89 -5.67 -15.43 -10.30
CA ARG A 89 -4.85 -15.73 -11.49
C ARG A 89 -5.67 -15.89 -12.76
N LEU A 90 -6.79 -16.60 -12.68
CA LEU A 90 -7.71 -16.76 -13.80
C LEU A 90 -8.32 -15.41 -14.19
N TRP A 91 -8.78 -14.63 -13.22
CA TRP A 91 -9.31 -13.30 -13.50
C TRP A 91 -8.28 -12.41 -14.21
N ALA A 92 -7.04 -12.35 -13.71
CA ALA A 92 -5.98 -11.58 -14.33
C ALA A 92 -5.68 -12.05 -15.77
N LEU A 93 -5.68 -13.36 -16.02
CA LEU A 93 -5.45 -13.94 -17.34
C LEU A 93 -6.51 -13.52 -18.38
N TYR A 94 -7.79 -13.43 -17.98
CA TYR A 94 -8.88 -13.08 -18.89
C TYR A 94 -9.11 -11.57 -19.03
N HIS A 95 -8.71 -10.76 -18.04
CA HIS A 95 -9.04 -9.33 -17.98
C HIS A 95 -7.85 -8.39 -18.17
N CYS A 96 -6.60 -8.88 -18.10
CA CYS A 96 -5.41 -8.08 -18.33
C CYS A 96 -4.79 -8.39 -19.71
N PRO A 97 -4.26 -7.39 -20.44
CA PRO A 97 -3.61 -7.62 -21.74
C PRO A 97 -2.40 -8.55 -21.63
N GLN A 98 -1.62 -8.42 -20.55
CA GLN A 98 -0.51 -9.29 -20.23
C GLN A 98 -0.28 -9.30 -18.71
N VAL A 99 0.21 -10.42 -18.18
CA VAL A 99 0.64 -10.56 -16.78
C VAL A 99 2.13 -10.93 -16.77
N ILE A 100 2.93 -10.17 -16.03
CA ILE A 100 4.37 -10.43 -15.82
C ILE A 100 4.52 -11.39 -14.63
N ARG A 101 5.35 -12.41 -14.78
CA ARG A 101 5.69 -13.31 -13.67
C ARG A 101 6.78 -12.67 -12.81
N ALA A 102 6.47 -12.41 -11.54
CA ALA A 102 7.45 -11.95 -10.58
C ALA A 102 8.36 -13.11 -10.13
N PRO A 103 9.67 -12.89 -9.97
CA PRO A 103 10.54 -13.83 -9.28
C PRO A 103 10.20 -13.90 -7.79
N ALA A 104 10.49 -15.05 -7.17
CA ALA A 104 10.23 -15.26 -5.74
C ALA A 104 11.22 -14.44 -4.90
N GLN A 105 10.74 -13.86 -3.79
CA GLN A 105 11.56 -13.11 -2.83
C GLN A 105 12.37 -11.95 -3.44
N SER A 106 11.81 -11.27 -4.44
CA SER A 106 12.46 -10.13 -5.11
C SER A 106 11.68 -8.82 -4.94
N PRO A 107 11.51 -8.32 -3.70
CA PRO A 107 10.86 -7.03 -3.48
C PRO A 107 11.64 -5.87 -4.13
N ASP A 108 12.95 -6.03 -4.29
CA ASP A 108 13.85 -5.08 -4.98
C ASP A 108 13.49 -4.85 -6.46
N LEU A 109 12.83 -5.83 -7.09
CA LEU A 109 12.34 -5.72 -8.47
C LEU A 109 10.94 -5.10 -8.56
N ASN A 110 10.28 -4.85 -7.42
CA ASN A 110 8.96 -4.24 -7.38
C ASN A 110 9.08 -2.73 -7.11
N PRO A 111 8.97 -1.87 -8.14
CA PRO A 111 9.22 -0.44 -8.00
C PRO A 111 8.25 0.27 -7.04
N ILE A 112 7.07 -0.31 -6.78
CA ILE A 112 6.09 0.26 -5.86
C ILE A 112 6.57 0.24 -4.40
N GLU A 113 7.51 -0.64 -4.04
CA GLU A 113 8.09 -0.65 -2.69
C GLU A 113 8.78 0.67 -2.37
N ASN A 114 9.47 1.26 -3.36
CA ASN A 114 10.07 2.59 -3.22
C ASN A 114 9.01 3.68 -3.00
N ILE A 115 7.84 3.56 -3.65
CA ILE A 115 6.72 4.48 -3.45
C ILE A 115 6.14 4.32 -2.05
N TRP A 116 6.01 3.10 -1.54
CA TRP A 116 5.55 2.85 -0.17
C TRP A 116 6.49 3.45 0.87
N ASP A 117 7.80 3.29 0.69
CA ASP A 117 8.79 3.91 1.57
C ASP A 117 8.74 5.44 1.51
N HIS A 118 8.63 6.02 0.32
CA HIS A 118 8.47 7.46 0.13
C HIS A 118 7.21 8.01 0.81
N LEU A 119 6.07 7.32 0.62
CA LEU A 119 4.80 7.68 1.25
C LEU A 119 4.92 7.60 2.78
N ASN A 120 5.47 6.52 3.32
CA ASN A 120 5.67 6.35 4.76
C ASN A 120 6.55 7.46 5.34
N ASN A 121 7.64 7.83 4.64
CA ASN A 121 8.51 8.94 5.04
C ASN A 121 7.80 10.30 5.04
N ARG A 122 6.89 10.56 4.10
CA ARG A 122 6.03 11.76 4.10
C ARG A 122 5.05 11.74 5.27
N ILE A 123 4.37 10.62 5.49
CA ILE A 123 3.36 10.46 6.54
C ILE A 123 3.94 10.66 7.94
N ARG A 124 5.16 10.18 8.20
CA ARG A 124 5.87 10.35 9.49
C ARG A 124 6.14 11.80 9.89
N LYS A 125 6.05 12.75 8.94
CA LYS A 125 6.22 14.19 9.22
C LYS A 125 4.98 14.81 9.87
N PHE A 126 3.83 14.14 9.78
CA PHE A 126 2.58 14.61 10.38
C PHE A 126 2.38 14.03 11.78
N LYS A 127 1.83 14.84 12.68
CA LYS A 127 1.29 14.34 13.95
C LYS A 127 -0.11 13.80 13.68
N ILE A 128 -0.24 12.48 13.64
CA ILE A 128 -1.49 11.78 13.36
C ILE A 128 -1.98 11.13 14.65
N SER A 129 -3.23 11.40 15.02
CA SER A 129 -3.83 10.97 16.28
C SER A 129 -4.98 9.97 16.11
N SER A 130 -5.50 9.80 14.89
CA SER A 130 -6.58 8.87 14.60
C SER A 130 -6.38 8.10 13.28
N LYS A 131 -7.08 6.96 13.15
CA LYS A 131 -7.09 6.17 11.91
C LYS A 131 -7.70 6.93 10.73
N ASN A 132 -8.69 7.80 10.99
CA ASN A 132 -9.32 8.61 9.94
C ASN A 132 -8.36 9.69 9.43
N GLU A 133 -7.67 10.39 10.34
CA GLU A 133 -6.60 11.32 9.96
C GLU A 133 -5.50 10.62 9.16
N LEU A 134 -5.13 9.39 9.54
CA LEU A 134 -4.17 8.59 8.79
C LEU A 134 -4.64 8.32 7.36
N ARG A 135 -5.91 7.95 7.17
CA ARG A 135 -6.50 7.71 5.84
C ARG A 135 -6.50 8.95 4.97
N GLU A 136 -6.96 10.07 5.52
CA GLU A 136 -7.00 11.35 4.80
C GLU A 136 -5.60 11.79 4.37
N LYS A 137 -4.61 11.67 5.26
CA LYS A 137 -3.22 11.99 4.94
C LYS A 137 -2.62 11.03 3.92
N LEU A 138 -2.90 9.73 4.02
CA LEU A 138 -2.47 8.74 3.03
C LEU A 138 -3.00 9.08 1.64
N MET A 139 -4.30 9.38 1.50
CA MET A 139 -4.87 9.80 0.21
C MET A 139 -4.22 11.09 -0.30
N SER A 140 -4.15 12.13 0.55
CA SER A 140 -3.63 13.43 0.16
C SER A 140 -2.15 13.36 -0.26
N GLU A 141 -1.33 12.57 0.42
CA GLU A 141 0.09 12.43 0.06
C GLU A 141 0.30 11.49 -1.12
N TRP A 142 -0.55 10.48 -1.30
CA TRP A 142 -0.55 9.59 -2.47
C TRP A 142 -0.84 10.36 -3.75
N ASP A 143 -1.87 11.21 -3.76
CA ASP A 143 -2.24 11.99 -4.95
C ASP A 143 -1.19 13.06 -5.33
N LYS A 144 -0.26 13.38 -4.42
CA LYS A 144 0.90 14.26 -4.67
C LYS A 144 2.13 13.52 -5.19
N ILE A 145 2.04 12.22 -5.46
CA ILE A 145 3.13 11.46 -6.06
C ILE A 145 3.04 11.66 -7.57
N GLU A 146 3.87 12.55 -8.09
CA GLU A 146 3.98 12.80 -9.52
C GLU A 146 4.73 11.64 -10.22
N GLY A 147 4.41 11.39 -11.50
CA GLY A 147 5.06 10.34 -12.31
C GLY A 147 6.51 10.59 -12.69
N ASN A 148 7.12 11.67 -12.20
CA ASN A 148 8.52 12.01 -12.44
C ASN A 148 9.31 11.84 -11.13
N VAL A 149 9.70 10.60 -10.84
CA VAL A 149 10.82 10.28 -9.94
C VAL A 149 11.90 9.61 -10.76
#